data_AF-A0A7T1MJA0-F1
#
_entry.id   AF-A0A7T1MJA0-F1
#
_cell.length_a   1.000
_cell.length_b   1.000
_cell.length_c   1.000
_cell.angle_alpha   90.00
_cell.angle_beta   90.00
_cell.angle_gamma   90.00
#
_symmetry.space_group_name_H-M   'P 1'
#
loop_
_entity.id
_entity.type
_entity.pdbx_description
1 polymer ?
#
loop_
_entity_poly.entity_id
_entity_poly.type
_entity_poly.pdbx_seq_one_letter_code
_entity_poly.pdbx_strand_id
1 'polypeptide(L)'
;MATDLSQLVAAAADLCRKPLRHAVLLDREADQVAGPPHDDLGDCCLRLEARAIDGERRPDDDLDLELYRSGGTLNLTLAWRHDPDRPMLWHGNHPVWMDGVTGLRCERPADGAGLEALARRLRALLGSKADPQA
;
A
#
# COMPACT_ATOMS: atom_id res chain seq x y z
N MET A 1 -6.14 -2.14 22.80
CA MET A 1 -5.67 -0.91 22.14
C MET A 1 -5.55 -1.22 20.66
N ALA A 2 -6.42 -0.65 19.83
CA ALA A 2 -6.34 -0.84 18.39
C ALA A 2 -5.08 -0.12 17.88
N THR A 3 -4.12 -0.84 17.32
CA THR A 3 -2.98 -0.24 16.62
C THR A 3 -3.52 0.65 15.51
N ASP A 4 -3.07 1.91 15.49
CA ASP A 4 -3.38 2.88 14.43
C ASP A 4 -2.94 2.30 13.08
N LEU A 5 -3.83 2.31 12.08
CA LEU A 5 -3.57 1.77 10.73
C LEU A 5 -2.25 2.30 10.17
N SER A 6 -1.99 3.60 10.37
CA SER A 6 -0.78 4.26 9.90
C SER A 6 0.48 3.64 10.51
N GLN A 7 0.45 3.33 11.81
CA GLN A 7 1.58 2.69 12.50
C GLN A 7 1.79 1.25 12.02
N LEU A 8 0.71 0.50 11.77
CA LEU A 8 0.79 -0.86 11.24
C LEU A 8 1.39 -0.88 9.84
N VAL A 9 0.93 0.03 8.96
CA VAL A 9 1.44 0.17 7.60
C VAL A 9 2.91 0.59 7.60
N ALA A 10 3.29 1.58 8.42
CA ALA A 10 4.67 2.03 8.57
C ALA A 10 5.59 0.88 9.01
N ALA A 11 5.18 0.13 10.05
CA ALA A 11 5.96 -0.99 10.55
C ALA A 11 6.10 -2.13 9.53
N ALA A 12 5.07 -2.37 8.71
CA ALA A 12 5.16 -3.33 7.61
C ALA A 12 6.12 -2.84 6.51
N ALA A 13 6.05 -1.57 6.13
CA ALA A 13 6.92 -0.96 5.13
C ALA A 13 8.40 -0.99 5.55
N ASP A 14 8.70 -0.58 6.78
CA ASP A 14 10.06 -0.62 7.36
C ASP A 14 10.68 -2.02 7.34
N LEU A 15 9.87 -3.06 7.58
CA LEU A 15 10.35 -4.43 7.59
C LEU A 15 10.65 -4.94 6.18
N CYS A 16 9.80 -4.58 5.21
CA CYS A 16 9.83 -5.11 3.85
C CYS A 16 10.73 -4.31 2.90
N ARG A 17 10.97 -3.03 3.18
CA ARG A 17 11.73 -2.10 2.34
C ARG A 17 12.99 -1.58 3.05
N LYS A 18 13.78 -2.47 3.64
CA LYS A 18 15.05 -2.08 4.27
C LYS A 18 16.01 -1.48 3.23
N PRO A 19 16.79 -0.43 3.59
CA PRO A 19 16.95 0.13 4.93
C PRO A 19 16.01 1.32 5.25
N LEU A 20 14.96 1.53 4.45
CA LEU A 20 14.10 2.71 4.56
C LEU A 20 13.24 2.72 5.83
N ARG A 21 12.92 3.93 6.28
CA ARG A 21 11.94 4.25 7.33
C ARG A 21 10.75 4.99 6.74
N HIS A 22 9.55 4.74 7.24
CA HIS A 22 8.34 5.29 6.62
C HIS A 22 7.48 6.07 7.62
N ALA A 23 7.07 7.27 7.22
CA ALA A 23 5.90 7.93 7.77
C ALA A 23 4.68 7.58 6.90
N VAL A 24 3.50 7.46 7.50
CA VAL A 24 2.27 7.14 6.78
C VAL A 24 1.26 8.25 7.01
N LEU A 25 0.72 8.77 5.91
CA LEU A 25 -0.26 9.85 5.90
C LEU A 25 -1.54 9.35 5.21
N LEU A 26 -2.70 9.75 5.73
CA LEU A 26 -3.97 9.59 5.00
C LEU A 26 -3.97 10.56 3.82
N ASP A 27 -4.15 10.04 2.60
CA ASP A 27 -4.24 10.86 1.40
C ASP A 27 -5.70 11.31 1.18
N ARG A 28 -6.08 12.35 1.93
CA ARG A 28 -7.44 12.93 1.90
C ARG A 28 -7.81 13.58 0.56
N GLU A 29 -6.85 13.80 -0.34
CA GLU A 29 -7.12 14.31 -1.68
C GLU A 29 -7.65 13.19 -2.58
N ALA A 30 -7.18 11.96 -2.39
CA ALA A 30 -7.68 10.78 -3.11
C ALA A 30 -9.03 10.28 -2.56
N ASP A 31 -9.26 10.37 -1.24
CA ASP A 31 -10.53 9.97 -0.61
C ASP A 31 -11.73 10.84 -1.03
N GLN A 32 -11.52 12.05 -1.56
CA GLN A 32 -12.62 12.91 -2.04
C GLN A 32 -13.27 12.42 -3.34
N VAL A 33 -12.61 11.50 -4.06
CA VAL A 33 -13.15 10.88 -5.29
C VAL A 33 -13.90 9.59 -4.99
N ALA A 34 -13.53 8.90 -3.91
CA ALA A 34 -14.29 7.77 -3.39
C ALA A 34 -15.54 8.29 -2.66
N GLY A 35 -16.67 7.59 -2.77
CA GLY A 35 -17.95 8.04 -2.20
C GLY A 35 -17.96 8.17 -0.67
N PRO A 36 -19.14 8.33 -0.04
CA PRO A 36 -19.22 8.57 1.40
C PRO A 36 -18.48 7.48 2.19
N PRO A 37 -17.78 7.85 3.28
CA PRO A 37 -16.97 6.93 4.06
C PRO A 37 -17.85 5.83 4.66
N HIS A 38 -17.51 4.58 4.38
CA HIS A 38 -18.10 3.44 5.07
C HIS A 38 -17.31 3.17 6.36
N ASP A 39 -18.02 3.08 7.49
CA ASP A 39 -17.52 3.01 8.88
C ASP A 39 -16.66 1.77 9.23
N ASP A 40 -16.39 0.88 8.28
CA ASP A 40 -15.61 -0.34 8.45
C ASP A 40 -14.29 -0.27 7.69
N LEU A 41 -13.22 0.30 8.30
CA LEU A 41 -11.83 0.24 7.78
C LEU A 41 -11.79 0.30 6.23
N GLY A 42 -12.53 1.29 5.70
CA GLY A 42 -13.06 1.30 4.33
C GLY A 42 -11.97 1.43 3.27
N ASP A 43 -12.41 1.51 2.02
CA ASP A 43 -11.52 1.87 0.92
C ASP A 43 -10.81 3.18 1.29
N CYS A 44 -9.48 3.20 1.22
CA CYS A 44 -8.69 4.35 1.61
C CYS A 44 -7.36 4.43 0.88
N CYS A 45 -6.88 5.66 0.74
CA CYS A 45 -5.58 5.97 0.15
C CYS A 45 -4.61 6.46 1.23
N LEU A 46 -3.41 5.89 1.23
CA LEU A 46 -2.33 6.21 2.16
C LEU A 46 -1.08 6.58 1.37
N ARG A 47 -0.36 7.59 1.83
CA ARG A 47 0.97 7.93 1.33
C ARG A 47 2.03 7.40 2.28
N LEU A 48 3.00 6.66 1.75
CA LEU A 48 4.17 6.17 2.47
C LEU A 48 5.35 7.06 2.13
N GLU A 49 5.71 7.91 3.08
CA GLU A 49 6.84 8.83 2.98
C GLU A 49 8.13 8.16 3.44
N ALA A 50 9.05 7.86 2.51
CA ALA A 50 10.29 7.12 2.74
C ALA A 50 11.46 8.02 3.19
N ARG A 51 12.22 7.53 4.17
CA ARG A 51 13.41 8.18 4.70
C ARG A 51 14.57 7.20 4.78
N ALA A 52 15.79 7.69 4.66
CA ALA A 52 16.97 6.92 5.01
C ALA A 52 17.04 6.70 6.54
N ILE A 53 17.94 5.82 6.97
CA ILE A 53 18.11 5.46 8.38
C ILE A 53 18.52 6.64 9.28
N ASP A 54 19.14 7.66 8.70
CA ASP A 54 19.53 8.92 9.36
C ASP A 54 18.39 9.97 9.39
N GLY A 55 17.25 9.66 8.77
CA GLY A 55 16.07 10.54 8.72
C GLY A 55 15.96 11.42 7.47
N GLU A 56 16.94 11.39 6.56
CA GLU A 56 16.91 12.11 5.28
C GLU A 56 15.70 11.67 4.44
N ARG A 57 14.95 12.63 3.86
CA ARG A 57 13.82 12.31 2.95
C ARG A 57 14.34 11.62 1.68
N ARG A 58 13.61 10.61 1.21
CA ARG A 58 13.82 9.92 -0.06
C ARG A 58 12.54 9.94 -0.90
N PRO A 59 12.20 11.08 -1.53
CA PRO A 59 10.96 11.22 -2.28
C PRO A 59 10.80 10.18 -3.41
N ASP A 60 11.90 9.84 -4.09
CA ASP A 60 11.87 8.83 -5.18
C ASP A 60 11.45 7.43 -4.70
N ASP A 61 11.50 7.19 -3.38
CA ASP A 61 11.06 5.96 -2.72
C ASP A 61 9.65 6.05 -2.13
N ASP A 62 8.98 7.20 -2.21
CA ASP A 62 7.62 7.38 -1.72
C ASP A 62 6.64 6.53 -2.54
N LEU A 63 5.67 5.94 -1.83
CA LEU A 63 4.64 5.12 -2.44
C LEU A 63 3.24 5.64 -2.12
N ASP A 64 2.35 5.55 -3.10
CA ASP A 64 0.92 5.55 -2.87
C ASP A 64 0.45 4.11 -2.62
N LEU A 65 -0.32 3.95 -1.55
CA LEU A 65 -0.98 2.70 -1.17
C LEU A 65 -2.48 2.92 -1.22
N GLU A 66 -3.14 2.21 -2.11
CA GLU A 66 -4.59 2.14 -2.16
C GLU A 66 -5.04 0.81 -1.53
N LEU A 67 -5.99 0.88 -0.60
CA LEU A 67 -6.62 -0.27 0.02
C LEU A 67 -8.10 -0.26 -0.35
N TYR A 68 -8.63 -1.39 -0.78
CA TYR A 68 -10.07 -1.50 -1.05
C TYR A 68 -10.59 -2.91 -0.84
N ARG A 69 -11.87 -3.04 -0.46
CA ARG A 69 -12.51 -4.34 -0.22
C ARG A 69 -13.53 -4.66 -1.29
N SER A 70 -13.41 -5.85 -1.87
CA SER A 70 -14.38 -6.39 -2.82
C SER A 70 -14.77 -7.80 -2.41
N GLY A 71 -16.07 -8.05 -2.24
CA GLY A 71 -16.57 -9.36 -1.81
C GLY A 71 -15.96 -9.86 -0.49
N GLY A 72 -15.73 -8.97 0.49
CA GLY A 72 -15.09 -9.28 1.77
C GLY A 72 -13.57 -9.48 1.69
N THR A 73 -13.01 -9.55 0.49
CA THR A 73 -11.56 -9.71 0.26
C THR A 73 -10.90 -8.34 0.18
N LEU A 74 -9.88 -8.11 1.00
CA LEU A 74 -9.01 -6.95 0.85
C LEU A 74 -8.24 -7.07 -0.46
N ASN A 75 -8.07 -5.98 -1.19
CA ASN A 75 -7.18 -5.82 -2.33
C ASN A 75 -6.35 -4.55 -2.08
N LEU A 76 -5.21 -4.44 -2.75
CA LEU A 76 -4.39 -3.25 -2.64
C LEU A 76 -3.60 -2.96 -3.91
N THR A 77 -3.23 -1.69 -4.08
CA THR A 77 -2.31 -1.21 -5.11
C THR A 77 -1.15 -0.47 -4.44
N LEU A 78 0.08 -0.72 -4.92
CA LEU A 78 1.27 0.06 -4.57
C LEU A 78 1.84 0.69 -5.83
N ALA A 79 1.93 2.02 -5.86
CA ALA A 79 2.45 2.80 -6.97
C ALA A 79 3.52 3.80 -6.50
N TRP A 80 4.44 4.17 -7.38
CA TRP A 80 5.50 5.14 -7.07
C TRP A 80 4.94 6.56 -7.16
N ARG A 81 5.02 7.33 -6.08
CA ARG A 81 4.34 8.63 -5.99
C ARG A 81 4.84 9.63 -7.03
N HIS A 82 6.14 9.61 -7.30
CA HIS A 82 6.82 10.61 -8.10
C HIS A 82 7.28 10.09 -9.46
N ASP A 83 6.93 8.85 -9.81
CA ASP A 83 7.32 8.21 -11.07
C ASP A 83 6.18 7.30 -11.58
N PRO A 84 5.14 7.88 -12.20
CA PRO A 84 3.96 7.15 -12.65
C PRO A 84 4.26 6.18 -13.82
N ASP A 85 5.40 6.32 -14.49
CA ASP A 85 5.80 5.43 -15.59
C ASP A 85 6.31 4.08 -15.07
N ARG A 86 6.74 4.03 -13.80
CA ARG A 86 7.22 2.80 -13.19
C ARG A 86 6.08 1.79 -13.00
N PRO A 87 6.39 0.49 -13.14
CA PRO A 87 5.40 -0.55 -12.86
C PRO A 87 4.82 -0.43 -11.45
N MET A 88 3.50 -0.53 -11.36
CA MET A 88 2.75 -0.59 -10.11
C MET A 88 2.39 -2.04 -9.78
N LEU A 89 2.25 -2.33 -8.49
CA LEU A 89 1.87 -3.64 -8.00
C LEU A 89 0.41 -3.63 -7.56
N TRP A 90 -0.42 -4.44 -8.23
CA TRP A 90 -1.73 -4.81 -7.73
C TRP A 90 -1.66 -6.14 -6.99
N HIS A 91 -2.38 -6.26 -5.88
CA HIS A 91 -2.45 -7.53 -5.13
C HIS A 91 -3.87 -7.82 -4.63
N GLY A 92 -4.59 -8.61 -5.44
CA GLY A 92 -5.76 -9.39 -5.00
C GLY A 92 -5.34 -10.76 -4.49
N ASN A 93 -5.86 -11.86 -5.04
CA ASN A 93 -5.44 -13.21 -4.62
C ASN A 93 -3.95 -13.48 -4.89
N HIS A 94 -3.42 -12.94 -5.98
CA HIS A 94 -2.01 -13.04 -6.36
C HIS A 94 -1.46 -11.65 -6.72
N PRO A 95 -0.16 -11.40 -6.51
CA PRO A 95 0.47 -10.18 -6.98
C PRO A 95 0.53 -10.15 -8.51
N VAL A 96 0.21 -8.99 -9.09
CA VAL A 96 0.29 -8.71 -10.52
C VAL A 96 0.98 -7.36 -10.71
N TRP A 97 2.06 -7.35 -11.49
CA TRP A 97 2.71 -6.11 -11.92
C TRP A 97 2.03 -5.59 -13.17
N MET A 98 1.78 -4.29 -13.19
CA MET A 98 1.20 -3.57 -14.32
C MET A 98 2.14 -2.44 -14.70
N ASP A 99 2.33 -2.27 -15.99
CA ASP A 99 3.04 -1.14 -16.57
C ASP A 99 2.32 0.17 -16.19
N GLY A 100 3.08 1.17 -15.73
CA GLY A 100 2.52 2.40 -15.16
C GLY A 100 1.75 3.26 -16.17
N VAL A 101 2.13 3.16 -17.45
CA VAL A 101 1.56 3.96 -18.54
C VAL A 101 0.37 3.26 -19.20
N THR A 102 0.54 1.97 -19.52
CA THR A 102 -0.44 1.21 -20.31
C THR A 102 -1.45 0.46 -19.45
N GLY A 103 -1.15 0.23 -18.17
CA GLY A 103 -1.94 -0.61 -17.27
C GLY A 103 -1.89 -2.10 -17.64
N LEU A 104 -1.11 -2.49 -18.65
CA LEU A 104 -0.99 -3.89 -19.06
C LEU A 104 -0.08 -4.64 -18.11
N ARG A 105 -0.36 -5.93 -17.93
CA ARG A 105 0.49 -6.81 -17.13
C ARG A 105 1.91 -6.82 -17.68
N CYS A 106 2.88 -6.66 -16.79
CA CYS A 106 4.30 -6.71 -17.11
C CYS A 106 5.05 -7.67 -16.17
N GLU A 107 6.36 -7.82 -16.40
CA GLU A 107 7.23 -8.56 -15.50
C GLU A 107 7.51 -7.76 -14.22
N ARG A 108 7.82 -8.48 -13.13
CA ARG A 108 8.25 -7.86 -11.88
C ARG A 108 9.53 -7.06 -12.11
N PRO A 109 9.60 -5.77 -11.72
CA PRO A 109 10.83 -4.99 -11.79
C PRO A 109 11.89 -5.54 -10.81
N ALA A 110 13.17 -5.27 -11.08
CA ALA A 110 14.29 -5.84 -10.32
C ALA A 110 14.15 -5.64 -8.80
N ASP A 111 13.74 -4.44 -8.39
CA ASP A 111 13.52 -4.02 -7.00
C ASP A 111 12.10 -4.31 -6.46
N GLY A 112 11.25 -4.97 -7.25
CA GLY A 112 9.84 -5.22 -6.88
C GLY A 112 9.64 -6.20 -5.72
N ALA A 113 10.66 -6.97 -5.33
CA ALA A 113 10.53 -7.97 -4.27
C ALA A 113 10.09 -7.37 -2.91
N GLY A 114 10.57 -6.16 -2.59
CA GLY A 114 10.17 -5.44 -1.37
C GLY A 114 8.69 -5.04 -1.37
N LEU A 115 8.17 -4.62 -2.52
CA LEU A 115 6.76 -4.25 -2.70
C LEU A 115 5.85 -5.48 -2.61
N GLU A 116 6.23 -6.62 -3.21
CA GLU A 116 5.48 -7.87 -3.06
C GLU A 116 5.45 -8.37 -1.61
N ALA A 117 6.57 -8.27 -0.89
CA ALA A 117 6.64 -8.62 0.52
C ALA A 117 5.75 -7.71 1.37
N LEU A 118 5.77 -6.40 1.11
CA LEU A 118 4.91 -5.42 1.76
C LEU A 118 3.43 -5.73 1.51
N ALA A 119 3.04 -5.88 0.25
CA ALA A 119 1.68 -6.18 -0.16
C ALA A 119 1.14 -7.45 0.53
N ARG A 120 1.91 -8.54 0.49
CA ARG A 120 1.55 -9.80 1.16
C ARG A 120 1.38 -9.62 2.67
N ARG A 121 2.27 -8.85 3.31
CA ARG A 121 2.21 -8.59 4.75
C ARG A 121 0.99 -7.76 5.13
N LEU A 122 0.70 -6.69 4.40
CA LEU A 122 -0.48 -5.84 4.62
C LEU A 122 -1.76 -6.65 4.48
N ARG A 123 -1.87 -7.49 3.44
CA ARG A 123 -3.01 -8.40 3.27
C ARG A 123 -3.20 -9.34 4.46
N ALA A 124 -2.14 -9.93 4.98
CA ALA A 124 -2.23 -10.82 6.14
C ALA A 124 -2.68 -10.09 7.41
N LEU A 125 -2.19 -8.87 7.63
CA LEU A 125 -2.49 -8.06 8.82
C LEU A 125 -3.89 -7.43 8.78
N LEU A 126 -4.37 -7.05 7.59
CA LEU A 126 -5.60 -6.28 7.42
C LEU A 126 -6.76 -7.12 6.86
N GLY A 127 -6.46 -8.20 6.13
CA GLY A 127 -7.46 -9.05 5.48
C GLY A 127 -8.26 -9.95 6.42
N SER A 128 -7.73 -10.25 7.61
CA SER A 128 -8.35 -11.12 8.62
C SER A 128 -9.37 -10.44 9.52
N LYS A 129 -9.59 -9.12 9.37
CA LYS A 129 -10.45 -8.32 10.25
C LYS A 129 -11.95 -8.35 9.91
N ALA A 130 -12.41 -9.40 9.22
CA ALA A 130 -13.81 -9.63 8.94
C ALA A 130 -14.22 -11.00 9.50
N ASP A 131 -14.44 -11.07 10.82
CA ASP A 131 -15.58 -11.83 11.36
C ASP A 131 -15.88 -11.45 12.83
N PRO A 132 -16.97 -10.72 13.11
CA PRO A 132 -17.63 -10.78 14.39
C PRO A 132 -19.03 -11.40 14.26
N GLN A 133 -19.21 -12.51 13.53
CA GLN A 133 -20.38 -13.38 13.73
C GLN A 133 -20.26 -14.77 13.07
N ALA A 134 -19.84 -15.74 13.87
CA ALA A 134 -20.30 -17.13 13.78
C ALA A 134 -21.07 -17.48 15.05
#